data_AF-A0A6A6AW17-F1
#
_entry.id   AF-A0A6A6AW17-F1
#
_cell.length_a   1.000
_cell.length_b   1.000
_cell.length_c   1.000
_cell.angle_alpha   90.00
_cell.angle_beta   90.00
_cell.angle_gamma   90.00
#
_symmetry.space_group_name_H-M   'P 1'
#
loop_
_entity.id
_entity.type
_entity.pdbx_description
1 polymer ?
#
loop_
_entity_poly.entity_id
_entity_poly.type
_entity_poly.pdbx_seq_one_letter_code
_entity_poly.pdbx_strand_id
1 'polypeptide(L)'
;MSSENKSILSDKKCKKVLDFCVALEERLDKLTGAKAHNPLDHPLQYIAWTNDMEARVAQHLAHVSSNYIMALCDSIAQVEVATFDNRYTLVANPVAFLAADYESVPAEIMFTLLADAYTDNGGGFAHTRAGENHTSVESITNRVWYDTLQWRNKNTPYPANLERELKAYRKVVSDEQEREAESFENAHQQLDQMVSDHNDEKADAREMIQAFSRLADLRDEGKATTKDNLDLYPGSEISKEVNKSIARIDQEKTERDIIYDECQQRLQREEELRTQLLALIEEAEAKQAGQTEQEQTEQMEE
;
A
#
# COMPACT_ATOMS: atom_id res chain seq x y z
N MET A 1 -11.07 24.16 64.24
CA MET A 1 -11.47 24.66 62.91
C MET A 1 -10.95 23.66 61.89
N SER A 2 -11.81 22.72 61.46
CA SER A 2 -11.45 21.73 60.44
C SER A 2 -11.47 22.41 59.08
N SER A 3 -10.32 22.48 58.42
CA SER A 3 -10.28 22.76 56.99
C SER A 3 -11.06 21.66 56.27
N GLU A 4 -12.22 22.01 55.76
CA GLU A 4 -12.95 21.21 54.77
C GLU A 4 -12.01 20.99 53.58
N ASN A 5 -11.28 19.88 53.59
CA ASN A 5 -10.58 19.37 52.43
C ASN A 5 -11.64 18.78 51.49
N LYS A 6 -12.45 19.66 50.88
CA LYS A 6 -13.25 19.32 49.71
C LYS A 6 -12.24 18.98 48.62
N SER A 7 -12.01 17.69 48.43
CA SER A 7 -11.41 17.15 47.22
C SER A 7 -12.32 17.55 46.07
N ILE A 8 -12.10 18.74 45.51
CA ILE A 8 -12.77 19.19 44.30
C ILE A 8 -12.21 18.28 43.20
N LEU A 9 -12.96 17.24 42.85
CA LEU A 9 -12.73 16.48 41.64
C LEU A 9 -12.57 17.49 40.50
N SER A 10 -11.45 17.43 39.79
CA SER A 10 -11.21 18.34 38.67
C SER A 10 -12.36 18.22 37.66
N ASP A 11 -12.93 19.34 37.22
CA ASP A 11 -13.98 19.38 36.20
C ASP A 11 -13.61 18.56 34.96
N LYS A 12 -12.32 18.48 34.62
CA LYS A 12 -11.79 17.64 33.54
C LYS A 12 -12.04 16.15 33.77
N LYS A 13 -11.84 15.65 34.99
CA LYS A 13 -12.10 14.26 35.35
C LYS A 13 -13.60 13.98 35.31
N CYS A 14 -14.42 14.87 35.87
CA CYS A 14 -15.88 14.74 35.82
C CYS A 14 -16.38 14.66 34.37
N LYS A 15 -15.90 15.56 33.50
CA LYS A 15 -16.23 15.54 32.07
C LYS A 15 -15.83 14.20 31.43
N LYS A 16 -14.62 13.69 31.69
CA LYS A 16 -14.15 12.41 31.14
C LYS A 16 -14.98 11.22 31.59
N VAL A 17 -15.46 11.20 32.85
CA VAL A 17 -16.41 10.18 33.31
C VAL A 17 -17.72 10.29 32.53
N LEU A 18 -18.26 11.50 32.36
CA LEU A 18 -19.51 11.71 31.61
C LEU A 18 -19.37 11.30 30.15
N ASP A 19 -18.27 11.68 29.48
CA ASP A 19 -17.98 11.27 28.10
C ASP A 19 -17.93 9.74 27.99
N PHE A 20 -17.28 9.07 28.95
CA PHE A 20 -17.25 7.61 29.02
C PHE A 20 -18.64 7.00 29.22
N CYS A 21 -19.47 7.55 30.11
CA CYS A 21 -20.83 7.05 30.33
C CYS A 21 -21.68 7.14 29.06
N VAL A 22 -21.61 8.25 28.33
CA VAL A 22 -22.32 8.43 27.05
C VAL A 22 -21.87 7.39 26.04
N ALA A 23 -20.55 7.24 25.84
CA ALA A 23 -20.03 6.27 24.88
C ALA A 23 -20.35 4.81 25.28
N LEU A 24 -20.35 4.49 26.57
CA LEU A 24 -20.74 3.18 27.07
C LEU A 24 -22.23 2.93 26.86
N GLU A 25 -23.10 3.90 27.12
CA GLU A 25 -24.54 3.78 26.85
C GLU A 25 -24.81 3.52 25.37
N GLU A 26 -24.17 4.29 24.47
CA GLU A 26 -24.26 4.06 23.01
C GLU A 26 -23.77 2.66 22.60
N ARG A 27 -22.75 2.11 23.28
CA ARG A 27 -22.26 0.75 23.05
C ARG A 27 -23.28 -0.29 23.53
N LEU A 28 -23.86 -0.08 24.71
CA LEU A 28 -24.84 -0.98 25.32
C LEU A 28 -26.17 -1.00 24.56
N ASP A 29 -26.62 0.14 24.03
CA ASP A 29 -27.85 0.26 23.24
C ASP A 29 -27.83 -0.57 21.95
N LYS A 30 -26.62 -0.90 21.44
CA LYS A 30 -26.44 -1.77 20.27
C LYS A 30 -26.63 -3.25 20.62
N LEU A 31 -26.63 -3.61 21.90
CA LEU A 31 -26.87 -4.98 22.35
C LEU A 31 -28.37 -5.28 22.32
N THR A 32 -28.75 -6.32 21.57
CA THR A 32 -30.15 -6.71 21.42
C THR A 32 -30.37 -8.17 21.87
N GLY A 33 -31.62 -8.49 22.22
CA GLY A 33 -32.01 -9.84 22.62
C GLY A 33 -31.24 -10.36 23.84
N ALA A 34 -30.76 -11.61 23.76
CA ALA A 34 -30.04 -12.25 24.87
C ALA A 34 -28.74 -11.52 25.26
N LYS A 35 -28.10 -10.80 24.34
CA LYS A 35 -26.85 -10.09 24.62
C LYS A 35 -27.04 -8.91 25.58
N ALA A 36 -28.22 -8.31 25.60
CA ALA A 36 -28.54 -7.21 26.52
C ALA A 36 -28.62 -7.63 27.99
N HIS A 37 -28.73 -8.94 28.27
CA HIS A 37 -28.90 -9.49 29.61
C HIS A 37 -27.73 -10.36 30.07
N ASN A 38 -26.70 -10.51 29.24
CA ASN A 38 -25.51 -11.29 29.54
C ASN A 38 -24.29 -10.37 29.72
N PRO A 39 -23.21 -10.84 30.38
CA PRO A 39 -21.94 -10.14 30.38
C PRO A 39 -21.49 -9.82 28.95
N LEU A 40 -20.76 -8.72 28.78
CA LEU A 40 -20.19 -8.34 27.49
C LEU A 40 -19.25 -9.45 26.98
N ASP A 41 -19.38 -9.82 25.71
CA ASP A 41 -18.44 -10.74 25.04
C ASP A 41 -17.00 -10.23 25.17
N HIS A 42 -16.82 -8.90 25.10
CA HIS A 42 -15.57 -8.19 25.37
C HIS A 42 -15.77 -7.31 26.61
N PRO A 43 -15.23 -7.69 27.78
CA PRO A 43 -15.38 -6.91 28.99
C PRO A 43 -14.68 -5.55 28.86
N LEU A 44 -15.02 -4.62 29.74
CA LEU A 44 -14.31 -3.34 29.83
C LEU A 44 -12.87 -3.61 30.28
N GLN A 45 -11.90 -3.15 29.50
CA GLN A 45 -10.49 -3.46 29.72
C GLN A 45 -9.65 -2.21 29.96
N TYR A 46 -8.50 -2.40 30.59
CA TYR A 46 -7.46 -1.40 30.73
C TYR A 46 -6.13 -2.08 30.45
N ILE A 47 -5.39 -1.56 29.47
CA ILE A 47 -4.07 -2.02 29.11
C ILE A 47 -3.08 -0.93 29.50
N ALA A 48 -2.00 -1.32 30.17
CA ALA A 48 -0.91 -0.44 30.51
C ALA A 48 0.37 -1.25 30.62
N TRP A 49 1.49 -0.59 30.33
CA TRP A 49 2.79 -1.13 30.64
C TRP A 49 3.17 -0.90 32.11
N THR A 50 3.97 -1.81 32.68
CA THR A 50 4.58 -1.64 34.00
C THR A 50 5.86 -2.46 34.13
N ASN A 51 6.82 -1.95 34.91
CA ASN A 51 8.04 -2.66 35.29
C ASN A 51 7.90 -3.50 36.57
N ASP A 52 6.83 -3.27 37.34
CA ASP A 52 6.50 -4.01 38.55
C ASP A 52 5.01 -4.36 38.53
N MET A 53 4.73 -5.51 37.91
CA MET A 53 3.37 -6.00 37.72
C MET A 53 2.68 -6.26 39.06
N GLU A 54 3.37 -6.85 40.04
CA GLU A 54 2.76 -7.18 41.33
C GLU A 54 2.33 -5.90 42.07
N ALA A 55 3.21 -4.90 42.14
CA ALA A 55 2.87 -3.62 42.74
C ALA A 55 1.74 -2.92 41.98
N ARG A 56 1.74 -2.98 40.64
CA ARG A 56 0.71 -2.34 39.82
C ARG A 56 -0.65 -3.01 39.97
N VAL A 57 -0.69 -4.33 40.04
CA VAL A 57 -1.90 -5.11 40.32
C VAL A 57 -2.44 -4.76 41.71
N ALA A 58 -1.58 -4.76 42.74
CA ALA A 58 -1.99 -4.41 44.09
C ALA A 58 -2.57 -2.98 44.16
N GLN A 59 -1.95 -2.01 43.50
CA GLN A 59 -2.44 -0.64 43.37
C GLN A 59 -3.82 -0.58 42.72
N HIS A 60 -4.02 -1.29 41.62
CA HIS A 60 -5.29 -1.32 40.91
C HIS A 60 -6.40 -1.96 41.74
N LEU A 61 -6.14 -3.08 42.41
CA LEU A 61 -7.12 -3.76 43.27
C LEU A 61 -7.45 -2.96 44.54
N ALA A 62 -6.50 -2.17 45.05
CA ALA A 62 -6.70 -1.30 46.21
C ALA A 62 -7.23 0.10 45.84
N HIS A 63 -7.46 0.38 44.55
CA HIS A 63 -7.83 1.70 44.01
C HIS A 63 -6.84 2.82 44.36
N VAL A 64 -5.57 2.51 44.65
CA VAL A 64 -4.52 3.49 44.99
C VAL A 64 -3.71 3.83 43.74
N SER A 65 -3.64 5.11 43.37
CA SER A 65 -2.92 5.55 42.15
C SER A 65 -3.39 4.81 40.87
N SER A 66 -4.67 4.44 40.86
CA SER A 66 -5.32 3.70 39.79
C SER A 66 -6.01 4.64 38.79
N ASN A 67 -6.46 4.08 37.68
CA ASN A 67 -7.37 4.76 36.78
C ASN A 67 -8.70 5.02 37.51
N TYR A 68 -9.07 6.29 37.65
CA TYR A 68 -10.24 6.68 38.44
C TYR A 68 -11.58 6.23 37.84
N ILE A 69 -11.67 6.06 36.52
CA ILE A 69 -12.88 5.55 35.85
C ILE A 69 -13.04 4.05 36.16
N MET A 70 -11.94 3.30 36.04
CA MET A 70 -11.91 1.87 36.40
C MET A 70 -12.25 1.66 37.88
N ALA A 71 -11.63 2.42 38.78
CA ALA A 71 -11.89 2.34 40.22
C ALA A 71 -13.35 2.69 40.57
N LEU A 72 -13.92 3.69 39.90
CA LEU A 72 -15.34 4.04 40.07
C LEU A 72 -16.25 2.89 39.61
N CYS A 73 -15.98 2.30 38.43
CA CYS A 73 -16.77 1.19 37.90
C CYS A 73 -16.68 -0.04 38.82
N ASP A 74 -15.48 -0.39 39.29
CA ASP A 74 -15.28 -1.50 40.22
C ASP A 74 -15.94 -1.22 41.58
N SER A 75 -15.86 0.01 42.09
CA SER A 75 -16.54 0.41 43.35
C SER A 75 -18.06 0.27 43.23
N ILE A 76 -18.66 0.71 42.12
CA ILE A 76 -20.10 0.57 41.86
C ILE A 76 -20.45 -0.92 41.78
N ALA A 77 -19.68 -1.69 41.02
CA ALA A 77 -19.87 -3.12 40.91
C ALA A 77 -19.83 -3.79 42.28
N GLN A 78 -18.83 -3.49 43.12
CA GLN A 78 -18.69 -4.05 44.48
C GLN A 78 -19.85 -3.69 45.42
N VAL A 79 -20.43 -2.49 45.31
CA VAL A 79 -21.63 -2.12 46.10
C VAL A 79 -22.85 -2.91 45.64
N GLU A 80 -23.00 -3.07 44.33
CA GLU A 80 -24.10 -3.81 43.72
C GLU A 80 -23.85 -5.34 43.69
N VAL A 81 -22.67 -5.80 44.10
CA VAL A 81 -22.22 -7.20 43.99
C VAL A 81 -23.07 -8.17 44.84
N ALA A 82 -23.68 -7.68 45.92
CA ALA A 82 -24.70 -8.45 46.66
C ALA A 82 -25.89 -8.86 45.76
N THR A 83 -26.16 -8.06 44.72
CA THR A 83 -27.19 -8.30 43.69
C THR A 83 -26.66 -9.18 42.55
N PHE A 84 -25.34 -9.25 42.34
CA PHE A 84 -24.73 -9.86 41.15
C PHE A 84 -23.89 -11.13 41.38
N ASP A 85 -23.91 -11.72 42.57
CA ASP A 85 -23.21 -12.98 42.89
C ASP A 85 -21.70 -12.95 42.58
N ASN A 86 -21.04 -11.83 42.92
CA ASN A 86 -19.61 -11.60 42.64
C ASN A 86 -19.18 -11.75 41.16
N ARG A 87 -20.12 -11.67 40.20
CA ARG A 87 -19.80 -11.87 38.77
C ARG A 87 -18.99 -10.73 38.14
N TYR A 88 -19.02 -9.55 38.75
CA TYR A 88 -18.37 -8.35 38.23
C TYR A 88 -17.29 -7.90 39.20
N THR A 89 -16.07 -8.42 39.00
CA THR A 89 -14.88 -8.10 39.79
C THR A 89 -13.74 -7.67 38.88
N LEU A 90 -12.95 -6.70 39.31
CA LEU A 90 -11.70 -6.38 38.65
C LEU A 90 -10.71 -7.56 38.73
N VAL A 91 -10.16 -7.95 37.58
CA VAL A 91 -9.08 -8.93 37.47
C VAL A 91 -7.93 -8.30 36.69
N ALA A 92 -6.70 -8.54 37.12
CA ALA A 92 -5.51 -8.05 36.44
C ALA A 92 -4.55 -9.21 36.16
N ASN A 93 -4.11 -9.33 34.91
CA ASN A 93 -3.27 -10.42 34.42
C ASN A 93 -2.12 -9.87 33.57
N PRO A 94 -0.93 -10.51 33.56
CA PRO A 94 0.11 -10.18 32.62
C PRO A 94 -0.27 -10.71 31.24
N VAL A 95 -0.21 -9.85 30.21
CA VAL A 95 -0.59 -10.23 28.83
C VAL A 95 0.63 -10.53 27.97
N ALA A 96 1.71 -9.77 28.14
CA ALA A 96 2.95 -9.94 27.39
C ALA A 96 4.16 -9.59 28.27
N PHE A 97 5.27 -10.29 28.02
CA PHE A 97 6.56 -10.01 28.63
C PHE A 97 7.44 -9.31 27.59
N LEU A 98 7.71 -8.04 27.81
CA LEU A 98 8.52 -7.22 26.92
C LEU A 98 9.99 -7.32 27.33
N ALA A 99 10.90 -7.33 26.37
CA ALA A 99 12.33 -7.52 26.60
C ALA A 99 13.20 -6.34 26.14
N ALA A 100 12.59 -5.31 25.57
CA ALA A 100 13.27 -4.07 25.22
C ALA A 100 12.37 -2.87 25.43
N ASP A 101 12.99 -1.70 25.55
CA ASP A 101 12.32 -0.41 25.71
C ASP A 101 11.45 -0.05 24.50
N TYR A 102 11.96 -0.26 23.28
CA TYR A 102 11.21 0.03 22.05
C TYR A 102 9.97 -0.85 21.87
N GLU A 103 9.82 -1.95 22.62
CA GLU A 103 8.62 -2.79 22.59
C GLU A 103 7.47 -2.19 23.42
N SER A 104 7.74 -1.33 24.42
CA SER A 104 6.72 -0.91 25.40
C SER A 104 5.60 -0.08 24.81
N VAL A 105 5.95 0.98 24.06
CA VAL A 105 4.98 1.90 23.47
C VAL A 105 4.13 1.20 22.41
N PRO A 106 4.70 0.47 21.43
CA PRO A 106 3.91 -0.27 20.45
C PRO A 106 3.04 -1.34 21.08
N ALA A 107 3.53 -2.06 22.09
CA ALA A 107 2.73 -3.07 22.78
C ALA A 107 1.52 -2.46 23.48
N GLU A 108 1.69 -1.37 24.23
CA GLU A 108 0.57 -0.71 24.90
C GLU A 108 -0.47 -0.22 23.88
N ILE A 109 -0.04 0.42 22.79
CA ILE A 109 -0.92 0.90 21.72
C ILE A 109 -1.67 -0.27 21.08
N MET A 110 -0.95 -1.30 20.63
CA MET A 110 -1.51 -2.44 19.93
C MET A 110 -2.51 -3.20 20.80
N PHE A 111 -2.14 -3.53 22.04
CA PHE A 111 -3.05 -4.24 22.94
C PHE A 111 -4.23 -3.37 23.36
N THR A 112 -4.08 -2.06 23.52
CA THR A 112 -5.23 -1.16 23.78
C THR A 112 -6.21 -1.14 22.62
N LEU A 113 -5.72 -1.14 21.37
CA LEU A 113 -6.56 -1.20 20.17
C LEU A 113 -7.25 -2.57 20.03
N LEU A 114 -6.52 -3.66 20.20
CA LEU A 114 -7.08 -5.02 20.11
C LEU A 114 -8.11 -5.30 21.21
N ALA A 115 -7.87 -4.76 22.41
CA ALA A 115 -8.78 -4.84 23.54
C ALA A 115 -10.01 -3.93 23.39
N ASP A 116 -10.01 -3.02 22.41
CA ASP A 116 -10.96 -1.94 22.30
C ASP A 116 -11.08 -1.18 23.64
N ALA A 117 -9.96 -0.81 24.26
CA ALA A 117 -9.93 -0.41 25.67
C ALA A 117 -10.10 1.10 25.93
N TYR A 118 -10.41 1.90 24.91
CA TYR A 118 -10.54 3.35 25.04
C TYR A 118 -11.86 3.77 25.71
N THR A 119 -11.85 4.94 26.34
CA THR A 119 -13.08 5.49 26.95
C THR A 119 -14.02 6.14 25.95
N ASP A 120 -13.49 6.63 24.81
CA ASP A 120 -14.26 7.40 23.83
C ASP A 120 -15.23 6.56 23.00
N ASN A 121 -15.05 5.24 22.97
CA ASN A 121 -15.95 4.28 22.35
C ASN A 121 -16.70 3.39 23.36
N GLY A 122 -16.61 3.70 24.66
CA GLY A 122 -17.20 2.89 25.73
C GLY A 122 -16.57 1.49 25.84
N GLY A 123 -15.39 1.33 25.25
CA GLY A 123 -14.67 0.09 25.08
C GLY A 123 -14.00 -0.42 26.36
N GLY A 124 -13.37 0.52 27.08
CA GLY A 124 -12.66 0.26 28.33
C GLY A 124 -12.32 1.53 29.10
N PHE A 125 -11.23 1.49 29.84
CA PHE A 125 -10.87 2.53 30.81
C PHE A 125 -9.70 3.43 30.37
N ALA A 126 -9.10 3.23 29.19
CA ALA A 126 -7.99 4.05 28.71
C ALA A 126 -8.48 5.48 28.35
N HIS A 127 -8.28 6.43 29.27
CA HIS A 127 -8.73 7.82 29.13
C HIS A 127 -7.68 8.77 28.54
N THR A 128 -6.40 8.35 28.60
CA THR A 128 -5.24 8.93 27.92
C THR A 128 -4.91 8.07 26.71
N ARG A 129 -4.23 8.63 25.71
CA ARG A 129 -3.81 7.81 24.56
C ARG A 129 -2.74 6.84 25.03
N ALA A 130 -2.85 5.59 24.58
CA ALA A 130 -1.80 4.62 24.79
C ALA A 130 -0.50 5.16 24.19
N GLY A 131 0.63 4.96 24.87
CA GLY A 131 1.91 5.50 24.43
C GLY A 131 2.32 6.82 25.10
N GLU A 132 1.40 7.62 25.64
CA GLU A 132 1.74 8.95 26.18
C GLU A 132 2.52 8.92 27.50
N ASN A 133 2.32 7.89 28.34
CA ASN A 133 2.88 7.83 29.70
C ASN A 133 3.90 6.69 29.86
N HIS A 134 5.08 6.83 29.25
CA HIS A 134 6.13 5.81 29.25
C HIS A 134 7.43 6.21 29.96
N THR A 135 7.44 7.28 30.74
CA THR A 135 8.67 7.79 31.40
C THR A 135 9.35 6.76 32.32
N SER A 136 8.60 5.82 32.89
CA SER A 136 9.14 4.73 33.70
C SER A 136 10.01 3.73 32.92
N VAL A 137 9.86 3.64 31.60
CA VAL A 137 10.67 2.77 30.73
C VAL A 137 12.14 3.23 30.74
N GLU A 138 12.35 4.56 30.72
CA GLU A 138 13.67 5.19 30.73
C GLU A 138 14.46 4.90 32.02
N SER A 139 13.77 4.53 33.10
CA SER A 139 14.40 4.19 34.38
C SER A 139 14.95 2.76 34.44
N ILE A 140 14.66 1.93 33.43
CA ILE A 140 15.12 0.54 33.39
C ILE A 140 16.53 0.48 32.80
N THR A 141 17.44 -0.16 33.54
CA THR A 141 18.81 -0.37 33.04
C THR A 141 18.87 -1.44 31.95
N ASN A 142 19.84 -1.32 31.04
CA ASN A 142 20.12 -2.34 30.01
C ASN A 142 20.34 -3.74 30.60
N ARG A 143 20.87 -3.83 31.83
CA ARG A 143 21.05 -5.10 32.52
C ARG A 143 19.71 -5.78 32.80
N VAL A 144 18.71 -5.03 33.28
CA VAL A 144 17.36 -5.55 33.53
C VAL A 144 16.71 -5.98 32.23
N TRP A 145 16.83 -5.20 31.15
CA TRP A 145 16.32 -5.61 29.84
C TRP A 145 16.95 -6.91 29.34
N TYR A 146 18.27 -7.04 29.47
CA TYR A 146 18.97 -8.27 29.12
C TYR A 146 18.47 -9.47 29.94
N ASP A 147 18.35 -9.33 31.26
CA ASP A 147 17.87 -10.40 32.13
C ASP A 147 16.41 -10.77 31.78
N THR A 148 15.56 -9.80 31.45
CA THR A 148 14.18 -10.01 30.99
C THR A 148 14.13 -10.73 29.64
N LEU A 149 15.00 -10.38 28.68
CA LEU A 149 15.13 -11.08 27.40
C LEU A 149 15.48 -12.56 27.60
N GLN A 150 16.48 -12.83 28.43
CA GLN A 150 16.89 -14.20 28.75
C GLN A 150 15.74 -14.97 29.41
N TRP A 151 15.04 -14.34 30.35
CA TRP A 151 13.88 -14.95 31.00
C TRP A 151 12.75 -15.22 30.01
N ARG A 152 12.39 -14.25 29.16
CA ARG A 152 11.33 -14.39 28.15
C ARG A 152 11.62 -15.54 27.21
N ASN A 153 12.83 -15.59 26.66
CA ASN A 153 13.23 -16.62 25.70
C ASN A 153 13.26 -18.02 26.32
N LYS A 154 13.57 -18.12 27.62
CA LYS A 154 13.63 -19.40 28.34
C LYS A 154 12.26 -19.89 28.80
N ASN A 155 11.39 -19.00 29.25
CA ASN A 155 10.16 -19.35 29.99
C ASN A 155 8.87 -19.16 29.18
N THR A 156 8.94 -18.58 27.98
CA THR A 156 7.77 -18.34 27.13
C THR A 156 7.97 -19.00 25.76
N PRO A 157 6.89 -19.29 25.00
CA PRO A 157 7.00 -19.82 23.64
C PRO A 157 7.46 -18.77 22.61
N TYR A 158 7.90 -17.59 23.05
CA TYR A 158 8.23 -16.47 22.17
C TYR A 158 9.22 -16.84 21.05
N PRO A 159 10.36 -17.51 21.29
CA PRO A 159 11.28 -17.86 20.20
C PRO A 159 10.65 -18.79 19.15
N ALA A 160 9.82 -19.74 19.58
CA ALA A 160 9.13 -20.66 18.66
C ALA A 160 8.03 -19.95 17.85
N ASN A 161 7.32 -19.00 18.47
CA ASN A 161 6.34 -18.15 17.77
C ASN A 161 7.03 -17.25 16.74
N LEU A 162 8.14 -16.61 17.13
CA LEU A 162 8.93 -15.75 16.25
C LEU A 162 9.47 -16.53 15.06
N GLU A 163 10.04 -17.73 15.27
CA GLU A 163 10.52 -18.58 14.18
C GLU A 163 9.39 -18.96 13.22
N ARG A 164 8.20 -19.30 13.74
CA ARG A 164 7.03 -19.60 12.93
C ARG A 164 6.58 -18.39 12.10
N GLU A 165 6.55 -17.21 12.70
CA GLU A 165 6.17 -15.95 12.04
C GLU A 165 7.19 -15.56 10.98
N LEU A 166 8.49 -15.64 11.28
CA LEU A 166 9.56 -15.39 10.31
C LEU A 166 9.49 -16.35 9.13
N LYS A 167 9.18 -17.63 9.37
CA LYS A 167 8.98 -18.61 8.30
C LYS A 167 7.78 -18.26 7.42
N ALA A 168 6.67 -17.84 8.02
CA ALA A 168 5.48 -17.42 7.28
C ALA A 168 5.78 -16.15 6.45
N TYR A 169 6.48 -15.18 7.05
CA TYR A 169 6.88 -13.95 6.37
C TYR A 169 7.81 -14.21 5.19
N ARG A 170 8.88 -15.00 5.38
CA ARG A 170 9.78 -15.41 4.30
C ARG A 170 9.05 -16.08 3.15
N LYS A 171 8.03 -16.90 3.46
CA LYS A 171 7.20 -17.51 2.43
C LYS A 171 6.41 -16.45 1.64
N VAL A 172 5.76 -15.50 2.33
CA VAL A 172 5.02 -14.41 1.65
C VAL A 172 5.94 -13.62 0.74
N VAL A 173 7.13 -13.22 1.22
CA VAL A 173 8.12 -12.48 0.42
C VAL A 173 8.58 -13.30 -0.79
N SER A 174 8.87 -14.60 -0.61
CA SER A 174 9.24 -15.49 -1.72
C SER A 174 8.11 -15.61 -2.76
N ASP A 175 6.87 -15.85 -2.30
CA ASP A 175 5.69 -15.95 -3.17
C ASP A 175 5.45 -14.63 -3.93
N GLU A 176 5.78 -13.47 -3.34
CA GLU A 176 5.66 -12.16 -3.97
C GLU A 176 6.75 -11.93 -5.02
N GLN A 177 8.01 -12.25 -4.69
CA GLN A 177 9.13 -12.21 -5.65
C GLN A 177 8.91 -13.12 -6.86
N GLU A 178 8.35 -14.32 -6.67
CA GLU A 178 8.00 -15.23 -7.76
C GLU A 178 6.92 -14.62 -8.66
N ARG A 179 5.87 -14.00 -8.10
CA ARG A 179 4.83 -13.32 -8.89
C ARG A 179 5.37 -12.12 -9.66
N GLU A 180 6.28 -11.35 -9.06
CA GLU A 180 6.93 -10.23 -9.74
C GLU A 180 7.80 -10.72 -10.89
N ALA A 181 8.58 -11.79 -10.69
CA ALA A 181 9.38 -12.41 -11.73
C ALA A 181 8.53 -12.96 -12.89
N GLU A 182 7.43 -13.66 -12.58
CA GLU A 182 6.47 -14.12 -13.59
C GLU A 182 5.82 -12.95 -14.33
N SER A 183 5.44 -11.89 -13.62
CA SER A 183 4.87 -10.68 -14.24
C SER A 183 5.88 -10.00 -15.17
N PHE A 184 7.14 -9.95 -14.77
CA PHE A 184 8.21 -9.38 -15.58
C PHE A 184 8.49 -10.20 -16.84
N GLU A 185 8.59 -11.53 -16.70
CA GLU A 185 8.78 -12.45 -17.83
C GLU A 185 7.61 -12.35 -18.83
N ASN A 186 6.37 -12.33 -18.34
CA ASN A 186 5.19 -12.15 -19.19
C ASN A 186 5.20 -10.80 -19.92
N ALA A 187 5.63 -9.73 -19.26
CA ALA A 187 5.78 -8.41 -19.88
C ALA A 187 6.87 -8.41 -20.96
N HIS A 188 7.98 -9.12 -20.72
CA HIS A 188 9.06 -9.27 -21.70
C HIS A 188 8.60 -10.03 -22.95
N GLN A 189 7.89 -11.16 -22.77
CA GLN A 189 7.32 -11.94 -23.87
C GLN A 189 6.29 -11.13 -24.69
N GLN A 190 5.47 -10.31 -24.03
CA GLN A 190 4.55 -9.41 -24.72
C GLN A 190 5.30 -8.36 -25.54
N LEU A 191 6.37 -7.79 -24.99
CA LEU A 191 7.20 -6.81 -25.70
C LEU A 191 7.89 -7.44 -26.92
N ASP A 192 8.44 -8.64 -26.79
CA ASP A 192 9.06 -9.38 -27.89
C ASP A 192 8.05 -9.68 -29.00
N GLN A 193 6.82 -10.08 -28.64
CA GLN A 193 5.75 -10.29 -29.61
C GLN A 193 5.40 -8.98 -30.33
N MET A 194 5.26 -7.87 -29.60
CA MET A 194 4.99 -6.55 -30.20
C MET A 194 6.11 -6.10 -31.14
N VAL A 195 7.37 -6.37 -30.78
CA VAL A 195 8.52 -6.05 -31.64
C VAL A 195 8.52 -6.92 -32.90
N SER A 196 8.17 -8.20 -32.79
CA SER A 196 8.01 -9.09 -33.95
C SER A 196 6.92 -8.59 -34.88
N ASP A 197 5.72 -8.34 -34.35
CA ASP A 197 4.56 -7.86 -35.12
C ASP A 197 4.90 -6.54 -35.84
N HIS A 198 5.57 -5.61 -35.14
CA HIS A 198 5.99 -4.35 -35.74
C HIS A 198 7.05 -4.52 -36.85
N ASN A 199 7.96 -5.50 -36.72
CA ASN A 199 8.94 -5.79 -37.77
C ASN A 199 8.28 -6.39 -39.02
N ASP A 200 7.25 -7.22 -38.85
CA ASP A 200 6.46 -7.77 -39.95
C ASP A 200 5.67 -6.67 -40.66
N GLU A 201 4.98 -5.79 -39.91
CA GLU A 201 4.31 -4.61 -40.47
C GLU A 201 5.28 -3.71 -41.26
N LYS A 202 6.51 -3.52 -40.75
CA LYS A 202 7.55 -2.75 -41.43
C LYS A 202 8.05 -3.43 -42.71
N ALA A 203 8.10 -4.77 -42.74
CA ALA A 203 8.45 -5.52 -43.93
C ALA A 203 7.38 -5.36 -45.02
N ASP A 204 6.10 -5.49 -44.66
CA ASP A 204 4.95 -5.29 -45.56
C ASP A 204 4.93 -3.87 -46.12
N ALA A 205 5.17 -2.86 -45.27
CA ALA A 205 5.25 -1.47 -45.70
C ALA A 205 6.39 -1.24 -46.72
N ARG A 206 7.55 -1.87 -46.50
CA ARG A 206 8.69 -1.80 -47.45
C ARG A 206 8.35 -2.46 -48.79
N GLU A 207 7.68 -3.61 -48.78
CA GLU A 207 7.25 -4.29 -50.01
C GLU A 207 6.23 -3.43 -50.78
N MET A 208 5.27 -2.83 -50.08
CA MET A 208 4.29 -1.92 -50.67
C MET A 208 4.95 -0.69 -51.30
N ILE A 209 5.92 -0.07 -50.61
CA ILE A 209 6.70 1.06 -51.14
C ILE A 209 7.45 0.65 -52.42
N GLN A 210 8.09 -0.53 -52.44
CA GLN A 210 8.79 -1.03 -53.63
C GLN A 210 7.83 -1.30 -54.80
N ALA A 211 6.64 -1.85 -54.54
CA ALA A 211 5.61 -2.06 -55.56
C ALA A 211 5.14 -0.72 -56.17
N PHE A 212 4.89 0.29 -55.35
CA PHE A 212 4.53 1.63 -55.82
C PHE A 212 5.64 2.29 -56.65
N SER A 213 6.91 2.09 -56.29
CA SER A 213 8.05 2.57 -57.09
C SER A 213 8.03 1.94 -58.49
N ARG A 214 7.91 0.61 -58.59
CA ARG A 214 7.83 -0.09 -59.89
C ARG A 214 6.65 0.37 -60.74
N LEU A 215 5.49 0.59 -60.13
CA LEU A 215 4.33 1.14 -60.83
C LEU A 215 4.56 2.57 -61.33
N ALA A 216 5.34 3.38 -60.60
CA ALA A 216 5.73 4.71 -61.07
C ALA A 216 6.59 4.62 -62.33
N ASP A 217 7.58 3.73 -62.32
CA ASP A 217 8.52 3.54 -63.44
C ASP A 217 7.77 3.07 -64.71
N LEU A 218 6.94 2.03 -64.59
CA LEU A 218 6.13 1.51 -65.71
C LEU A 218 5.18 2.56 -66.30
N ARG A 219 4.61 3.41 -65.44
CA ARG A 219 3.74 4.50 -65.87
C ARG A 219 4.52 5.56 -66.64
N ASP A 220 5.69 5.94 -66.16
CA ASP A 220 6.51 6.97 -66.80
C ASP A 220 7.04 6.47 -68.16
N GLU A 221 7.39 5.18 -68.28
CA GLU A 221 7.66 4.50 -69.56
C GLU A 221 6.44 4.49 -70.51
N GLY A 222 5.26 4.14 -69.97
CA GLY A 222 4.00 4.16 -70.72
C GLY A 222 3.64 5.55 -71.25
N LYS A 223 3.84 6.61 -70.45
CA LYS A 223 3.64 8.00 -70.85
C LYS A 223 4.59 8.41 -71.97
N ALA A 224 5.88 8.09 -71.87
CA ALA A 224 6.85 8.39 -72.92
C ALA A 224 6.43 7.77 -74.26
N THR A 225 6.06 6.48 -74.23
CA THR A 225 5.64 5.73 -75.42
C THR A 225 4.34 6.28 -76.02
N THR A 226 3.39 6.69 -75.18
CA THR A 226 2.10 7.22 -75.64
C THR A 226 2.27 8.63 -76.23
N LYS A 227 3.14 9.45 -75.63
CA LYS A 227 3.45 10.80 -76.11
C LYS A 227 4.14 10.78 -77.48
N ASP A 228 5.12 9.90 -77.66
CA ASP A 228 5.82 9.72 -78.94
C ASP A 228 4.87 9.29 -80.08
N ASN A 229 3.83 8.50 -79.75
CA ASN A 229 2.80 8.10 -80.71
C ASN A 229 1.75 9.21 -80.98
N LEU A 230 1.51 10.11 -80.02
CA LEU A 230 0.53 11.20 -80.17
C LEU A 230 1.03 12.31 -81.08
N ASP A 231 2.33 12.57 -81.09
CA ASP A 231 2.98 13.57 -81.92
C ASP A 231 2.87 13.26 -83.43
N LEU A 232 2.48 12.03 -83.79
CA LEU A 232 2.21 11.61 -85.18
C LEU A 232 0.81 12.02 -85.69
N TYR A 233 -0.14 12.37 -84.81
CA TYR A 233 -1.53 12.69 -85.18
C TYR A 233 -2.14 13.87 -84.40
N PRO A 234 -1.62 15.09 -84.57
CA PRO A 234 -2.09 16.26 -83.83
C PRO A 234 -3.55 16.63 -84.16
N GLY A 235 -4.36 16.81 -83.12
CA GLY A 235 -5.73 17.36 -83.23
C GLY A 235 -6.85 16.36 -83.49
N SER A 236 -6.55 15.06 -83.59
CA SER A 236 -7.59 14.01 -83.69
C SER A 236 -8.43 13.89 -82.40
N GLU A 237 -9.66 13.37 -82.49
CA GLU A 237 -10.45 13.04 -81.29
C GLU A 237 -9.71 12.04 -80.38
N ILE A 238 -8.96 11.13 -80.99
CA ILE A 238 -8.10 10.18 -80.27
C ILE A 238 -7.04 10.94 -79.46
N SER A 239 -6.40 11.97 -80.05
CA SER A 239 -5.44 12.82 -79.34
C SER A 239 -6.08 13.56 -78.15
N LYS A 240 -7.34 13.99 -78.26
CA LYS A 240 -8.06 14.63 -77.13
C LYS A 240 -8.35 13.65 -76.00
N GLU A 241 -8.83 12.45 -76.31
CA GLU A 241 -9.16 11.45 -75.28
C GLU A 241 -7.90 10.87 -74.60
N VAL A 242 -6.80 10.74 -75.35
CA VAL A 242 -5.51 10.37 -74.77
C VAL A 242 -4.95 11.47 -73.87
N ASN A 243 -5.03 12.75 -74.26
CA ASN A 243 -4.62 13.86 -73.39
C ASN A 243 -5.43 13.91 -72.09
N LYS A 244 -6.73 13.59 -72.16
CA LYS A 244 -7.60 13.47 -70.97
C LYS A 244 -7.17 12.32 -70.06
N SER A 245 -6.76 11.20 -70.66
CA SER A 245 -6.20 10.05 -69.93
C SER A 245 -4.85 10.38 -69.29
N ILE A 246 -3.96 11.09 -69.99
CA ILE A 246 -2.68 11.58 -69.45
C ILE A 246 -2.92 12.49 -68.24
N ALA A 247 -3.83 13.46 -68.35
CA ALA A 247 -4.18 14.35 -67.25
C ALA A 247 -4.73 13.60 -66.03
N ARG A 248 -5.55 12.55 -66.25
CA ARG A 248 -6.02 11.69 -65.17
C ARG A 248 -4.88 10.93 -64.50
N ILE A 249 -3.92 10.43 -65.29
CA ILE A 249 -2.73 9.75 -64.77
C ILE A 249 -1.80 10.73 -64.01
N ASP A 250 -1.72 12.01 -64.41
CA ASP A 250 -0.99 13.06 -63.68
C ASP A 250 -1.67 13.41 -62.33
N GLN A 251 -3.00 13.45 -62.32
CA GLN A 251 -3.74 13.62 -61.06
C GLN A 251 -3.51 12.42 -60.12
N GLU A 252 -3.66 11.19 -60.62
CA GLU A 252 -3.39 9.97 -59.86
C GLU A 252 -1.92 9.92 -59.38
N LYS A 253 -0.95 10.45 -60.15
CA LYS A 253 0.45 10.63 -59.70
C LYS A 253 0.55 11.55 -58.48
N THR A 254 -0.12 12.69 -58.55
CA THR A 254 -0.04 13.73 -57.51
C THR A 254 -0.63 13.22 -56.20
N GLU A 255 -1.79 12.56 -56.24
CA GLU A 255 -2.41 11.93 -55.07
C GLU A 255 -1.50 10.86 -54.45
N ARG A 256 -0.81 10.08 -55.29
CA ARG A 256 0.10 9.03 -54.83
C ARG A 256 1.41 9.58 -54.24
N ASP A 257 1.94 10.67 -54.78
CA ASP A 257 3.14 11.34 -54.25
C ASP A 257 2.84 11.95 -52.87
N ILE A 258 1.63 12.49 -52.66
CA ILE A 258 1.17 12.94 -51.34
C ILE A 258 1.15 11.77 -50.34
N ILE A 259 0.56 10.63 -50.72
CA ILE A 259 0.53 9.42 -49.86
C ILE A 259 1.95 8.95 -49.54
N TYR A 260 2.86 8.98 -50.52
CA TYR A 260 4.25 8.60 -50.32
C TYR A 260 4.97 9.51 -49.30
N ASP A 261 4.79 10.83 -49.42
CA ASP A 261 5.36 11.80 -48.46
C ASP A 261 4.79 11.62 -47.05
N GLU A 262 3.49 11.37 -46.92
CA GLU A 262 2.86 11.06 -45.62
C GLU A 262 3.44 9.78 -45.00
N CYS A 263 3.66 8.74 -45.80
CA CYS A 263 4.32 7.51 -45.35
C CYS A 263 5.76 7.77 -44.88
N GLN A 264 6.54 8.59 -45.60
CA GLN A 264 7.92 8.94 -45.20
C GLN A 264 7.95 9.72 -43.89
N GLN A 265 7.04 10.68 -43.70
CA GLN A 265 6.94 11.45 -42.46
C GLN A 265 6.56 10.56 -41.27
N ARG A 266 5.65 9.59 -41.46
CA ARG A 266 5.30 8.61 -40.42
C ARG A 266 6.50 7.76 -40.01
N LEU A 267 7.24 7.24 -40.99
CA LEU A 267 8.43 6.42 -40.73
C LEU A 267 9.50 7.21 -39.94
N GLN A 268 9.74 8.46 -40.33
CA GLN A 268 10.69 9.33 -39.61
C GLN A 268 10.26 9.57 -38.16
N ARG A 269 8.97 9.82 -37.92
CA ARG A 269 8.43 10.02 -36.57
C ARG A 269 8.54 8.75 -35.71
N GLU A 270 8.35 7.58 -36.29
CA GLU A 270 8.56 6.30 -35.58
C GLU A 270 10.04 6.08 -35.20
N GLU A 271 10.98 6.44 -36.07
CA GLU A 271 12.41 6.36 -35.75
C GLU A 271 12.82 7.33 -34.63
N GLU A 272 12.24 8.53 -34.60
CA GLU A 272 12.41 9.48 -33.50
C GLU A 272 11.85 8.93 -32.17
N LEU A 273 10.63 8.38 -32.19
CA LEU A 273 10.01 7.77 -31.00
C LEU A 273 10.82 6.57 -30.49
N ARG A 274 11.32 5.72 -31.38
CA ARG A 274 12.18 4.58 -31.02
C ARG A 274 13.46 5.05 -30.34
N THR A 275 14.08 6.11 -30.86
CA THR A 275 15.30 6.69 -30.27
C THR A 275 15.02 7.24 -28.86
N GLN A 276 13.88 7.91 -28.66
CA GLN A 276 13.47 8.39 -27.34
C GLN A 276 13.21 7.24 -26.35
N LEU A 277 12.55 6.16 -26.80
CA LEU A 277 12.27 5.00 -25.96
C LEU A 277 13.56 4.31 -25.49
N LEU A 278 14.54 4.14 -26.38
CA LEU A 278 15.84 3.56 -26.03
C LEU A 278 16.58 4.39 -24.98
N ALA A 279 16.56 5.72 -25.09
CA ALA A 279 17.16 6.60 -24.10
C ALA A 279 16.49 6.48 -22.71
N LEU A 280 15.17 6.30 -22.66
CA LEU A 280 14.44 6.09 -21.40
C LEU A 280 14.77 4.74 -20.75
N ILE A 281 14.95 3.70 -21.56
CA ILE A 281 15.36 2.37 -21.07
C ILE A 281 16.77 2.46 -20.46
N GLU A 282 17.73 3.10 -21.14
CA GLU A 282 19.09 3.30 -20.61
C GLU A 282 19.08 4.10 -19.29
N GLU A 283 18.23 5.13 -19.17
CA GLU A 283 18.10 5.91 -17.93
C GLU A 283 17.51 5.06 -16.77
N ALA A 284 16.54 4.19 -17.07
CA ALA A 284 15.93 3.30 -16.08
C ALA A 284 16.94 2.26 -15.57
N GLU A 285 17.70 1.64 -16.47
CA GLU A 285 18.75 0.67 -16.12
C GLU A 285 19.85 1.32 -15.27
N ALA A 286 20.26 2.55 -15.61
CA ALA A 286 21.25 3.29 -14.81
C ALA A 286 20.75 3.61 -13.40
N LYS A 287 19.46 3.96 -13.23
CA LYS A 287 18.86 4.19 -11.91
C LYS A 287 18.80 2.91 -11.08
N GLN A 288 18.44 1.79 -11.70
CA GLN A 288 18.37 0.50 -11.02
C GLN A 288 19.76 0.03 -10.57
N ALA A 289 20.79 0.20 -11.39
CA ALA A 289 22.17 -0.10 -11.02
C ALA A 289 22.65 0.77 -9.83
N GLY A 290 22.35 2.08 -9.85
CA GLY A 290 22.71 2.98 -8.76
C GLY A 290 22.01 2.67 -7.43
N GLN A 291 20.75 2.26 -7.46
CA GLN A 291 20.03 1.79 -6.26
C GLN A 291 20.65 0.52 -5.68
N THR A 292 21.05 -0.42 -6.55
CA THR A 292 21.70 -1.67 -6.13
C THR A 292 23.06 -1.42 -5.46
N GLU A 293 23.87 -0.48 -5.97
CA GLU A 293 25.14 -0.10 -5.35
C GLU A 293 24.95 0.61 -4.00
N GLN A 294 23.93 1.45 -3.89
CA GLN A 294 23.62 2.16 -2.64
C GLN A 294 23.18 1.18 -1.53
N GLU A 295 22.29 0.23 -1.86
CA GLU A 295 21.86 -0.81 -0.92
C GLU A 295 23.02 -1.73 -0.49
N GLN A 296 23.96 -2.06 -1.39
CA GLN A 296 25.15 -2.84 -1.04
C GLN A 296 26.12 -2.08 -0.14
N THR A 297 26.23 -0.77 -0.30
CA THR A 297 27.10 0.07 0.52
C THR A 297 26.53 0.23 1.92
N GLU A 298 25.22 0.47 2.04
CA GLU A 298 24.52 0.56 3.33
C GLU A 298 24.59 -0.76 4.11
N GLN A 299 24.50 -1.93 3.44
CA GLN A 299 24.67 -3.24 4.09
C GLN A 299 26.10 -3.56 4.56
N MET A 300 27.12 -2.86 4.05
CA MET A 300 28.51 -3.03 4.50
C MET A 300 28.88 -2.11 5.67
N GLU A 301 28.12 -1.04 5.90
CA GLU A 301 28.34 -0.08 6.99
C GLU A 301 27.57 -0.42 8.28
N GLU A 302 26.57 -1.32 8.21
CA GLU A 302 25.88 -1.92 9.36
C GLU A 302 26.57 -3.18 9.91
#